data_AF-A0A936CKF8-F1
#
_entry.id   AF-A0A936CKF8-F1
#
_cell.length_a   1.000
_cell.length_b   1.000
_cell.length_c   1.000
_cell.angle_alpha   90.00
_cell.angle_beta   90.00
_cell.angle_gamma   90.00
#
_symmetry.space_group_name_H-M   'P 1'
#
loop_
_entity.id
_entity.type
_entity.pdbx_description
1 polymer ?
#
loop_
_entity_poly.entity_id
_entity_poly.type
_entity_poly.pdbx_seq_one_letter_code
_entity_poly.pdbx_strand_id
1 'polypeptide(L)'
;MEKSNESTEKYAAMQRQGASPTEVFKACKRDGHKNWECQVLLMGLFEMTLDETRPISHEEHQSLAELAMRLRRVTERPPSMCKELLEPLSNEARIAYVEHVEATNTTIFIDPIELAPPVREHLKMLRIEAEKLHAEGAFGSGMGCGGRINAWIKLEMKVRHQIDWRTPWEMNPGCAFD
;
A
#
# COMPACT_ATOMS: atom_id res chain seq x y z
N MET A 1 18.43 -31.76 12.12
CA MET A 1 17.24 -31.97 11.27
C MET A 1 16.00 -31.97 12.17
N GLU A 2 15.84 -30.96 13.03
CA GLU A 2 14.85 -30.95 14.13
C GLU A 2 13.86 -29.78 14.07
N LYS A 3 14.17 -28.70 13.32
CA LYS A 3 13.28 -27.53 13.20
C LYS A 3 11.99 -27.76 12.41
N SER A 4 11.90 -28.86 11.65
CA SER A 4 10.75 -29.15 10.78
C SER A 4 9.53 -29.65 11.53
N ASN A 5 9.69 -30.22 12.74
CA ASN A 5 8.59 -30.88 13.44
C ASN A 5 7.84 -29.92 14.38
N GLU A 6 8.55 -28.97 15.00
CA GLU A 6 7.95 -27.94 15.85
C GLU A 6 7.06 -26.95 15.07
N SER A 7 7.45 -26.60 13.84
CA SER A 7 6.69 -25.65 13.01
C SER A 7 5.32 -26.22 12.63
N THR A 8 5.27 -27.48 12.22
CA THR A 8 4.02 -28.15 11.83
C THR A 8 3.06 -28.32 13.02
N GLU A 9 3.58 -28.67 14.20
CA GLU A 9 2.76 -28.86 15.40
C GLU A 9 2.08 -27.56 15.85
N LYS A 10 2.77 -26.41 15.70
CA LYS A 10 2.20 -25.08 15.93
C LYS A 10 0.95 -24.84 15.09
N TYR A 11 1.01 -25.11 13.79
CA TYR A 11 -0.11 -24.88 12.88
C TYR A 11 -1.25 -25.90 13.08
N ALA A 12 -0.91 -27.15 13.43
CA ALA A 12 -1.90 -28.14 13.83
C ALA A 12 -2.64 -27.71 15.10
N ALA A 13 -1.95 -27.11 16.07
CA ALA A 13 -2.59 -26.56 17.27
C ALA A 13 -3.54 -25.41 16.94
N MET A 14 -3.17 -24.51 16.00
CA MET A 14 -4.07 -23.44 15.52
C MET A 14 -5.34 -24.01 14.89
N GLN A 15 -5.22 -25.03 14.04
CA GLN A 15 -6.38 -25.70 13.46
C GLN A 15 -7.29 -26.31 14.53
N ARG A 16 -6.72 -27.02 15.53
CA ARG A 16 -7.50 -27.59 16.65
C ARG A 16 -8.22 -26.53 17.48
N GLN A 17 -7.69 -25.30 17.50
CA GLN A 17 -8.32 -24.14 18.14
C GLN A 17 -9.38 -23.45 17.25
N GLY A 18 -9.65 -23.98 16.06
CA GLY A 18 -10.67 -23.47 15.14
C GLY A 18 -10.18 -22.43 14.14
N ALA A 19 -8.87 -22.23 13.99
CA ALA A 19 -8.34 -21.34 12.97
C ALA A 19 -8.69 -21.84 11.56
N SER A 20 -9.11 -20.92 10.69
CA SER A 20 -9.40 -21.18 9.28
C SER A 20 -8.12 -21.46 8.47
N PRO A 21 -8.24 -22.09 7.28
CA PRO A 21 -7.11 -22.27 6.36
C PRO A 21 -6.36 -20.97 6.05
N THR A 22 -7.09 -19.86 5.87
CA THR A 22 -6.49 -18.53 5.60
C THR A 22 -5.68 -18.01 6.79
N GLU A 23 -6.16 -18.18 8.02
CA GLU A 23 -5.43 -17.75 9.22
C GLU A 23 -4.15 -18.57 9.45
N VAL A 24 -4.22 -19.88 9.20
CA VAL A 24 -3.03 -20.75 9.26
C VAL A 24 -2.04 -20.39 8.16
N PHE A 25 -2.51 -20.11 6.94
CA PHE A 25 -1.66 -19.65 5.84
C PHE A 25 -0.94 -18.34 6.19
N LYS A 26 -1.66 -17.35 6.75
CA LYS A 26 -1.09 -16.08 7.23
C LYS A 26 0.02 -16.28 8.26
N ALA A 27 -0.21 -17.14 9.25
CA ALA A 27 0.78 -17.45 10.27
C ALA A 27 2.03 -18.11 9.66
N CYS A 28 1.82 -19.12 8.80
CA CYS A 28 2.89 -19.80 8.06
C CYS A 28 3.73 -18.80 7.23
N LYS A 29 3.08 -17.88 6.52
CA LYS A 29 3.74 -16.83 5.75
C LYS A 29 4.53 -15.86 6.62
N ARG A 30 3.97 -15.43 7.75
CA ARG A 30 4.62 -14.51 8.71
C ARG A 30 5.88 -15.13 9.32
N ASP A 31 5.90 -16.44 9.49
CA ASP A 31 7.06 -17.18 9.98
C ASP A 31 8.14 -17.39 8.88
N GLY A 32 7.92 -16.89 7.66
CA GLY A 32 8.92 -16.85 6.58
C GLY A 32 8.85 -17.98 5.55
N HIS A 33 7.82 -18.84 5.62
CA HIS A 33 7.68 -19.97 4.70
C HIS A 33 7.30 -19.54 3.27
N LYS A 34 7.70 -20.34 2.28
CA LYS A 34 7.37 -20.15 0.86
C LYS A 34 5.90 -20.52 0.60
N ASN A 35 5.30 -19.98 -0.46
CA ASN A 35 3.88 -20.21 -0.76
C ASN A 35 3.55 -21.70 -0.94
N TRP A 36 4.40 -22.44 -1.66
CA TRP A 36 4.19 -23.88 -1.85
C TRP A 36 4.32 -24.66 -0.54
N GLU A 37 5.18 -24.23 0.40
CA GLU A 37 5.32 -24.86 1.72
C GLU A 37 4.03 -24.67 2.53
N CYS A 38 3.46 -23.46 2.52
CA CYS A 38 2.19 -23.19 3.19
C CYS A 38 1.01 -23.89 2.50
N GLN A 39 1.00 -24.02 1.17
CA GLN A 39 -0.03 -24.81 0.45
C GLN A 39 0.02 -26.28 0.86
N VAL A 40 1.21 -26.90 0.86
CA VAL A 40 1.39 -28.29 1.30
C VAL A 40 0.94 -28.48 2.75
N LEU A 41 1.25 -27.52 3.62
CA LEU A 41 0.79 -27.52 5.01
C LEU A 41 -0.75 -27.53 5.09
N LEU A 42 -1.43 -26.66 4.33
CA LEU A 42 -2.89 -26.60 4.32
C LEU A 42 -3.52 -27.88 3.77
N MET A 43 -2.96 -28.45 2.71
CA MET A 43 -3.42 -29.72 2.15
C MET A 43 -3.36 -30.83 3.20
N GLY A 44 -2.29 -30.88 3.99
CA GLY A 44 -2.13 -31.86 5.06
C GLY A 44 -3.02 -31.62 6.29
N LEU A 45 -3.18 -30.36 6.71
CA LEU A 45 -3.96 -30.04 7.91
C LEU A 45 -5.47 -30.09 7.65
N PHE A 46 -5.94 -29.49 6.56
CA PHE A 46 -7.36 -29.31 6.28
C PHE A 46 -7.92 -30.28 5.25
N GLU A 47 -7.14 -31.29 4.85
CA GLU A 47 -7.51 -32.28 3.81
C GLU A 47 -7.90 -31.63 2.46
N MET A 48 -7.36 -30.44 2.21
CA MET A 48 -7.64 -29.67 0.99
C MET A 48 -6.83 -30.17 -0.19
N THR A 49 -7.37 -30.00 -1.39
CA THR A 49 -6.65 -30.19 -2.65
C THR A 49 -5.77 -28.98 -2.97
N LEU A 50 -4.85 -29.15 -3.93
CA LEU A 50 -4.03 -28.03 -4.43
C LEU A 50 -4.90 -26.92 -5.04
N ASP A 51 -5.99 -27.28 -5.70
CA ASP A 51 -6.89 -26.29 -6.33
C ASP A 51 -7.70 -25.50 -5.31
N GLU A 52 -7.98 -26.08 -4.13
CA GLU A 52 -8.65 -25.35 -3.03
C GLU A 52 -7.67 -24.46 -2.24
N THR A 53 -6.38 -24.82 -2.18
CA THR A 53 -5.35 -24.02 -1.47
C THR A 53 -4.77 -22.89 -2.32
N ARG A 54 -4.84 -22.99 -3.65
CA ARG A 54 -4.39 -21.94 -4.58
C ARG A 54 -5.07 -20.58 -4.34
N PRO A 55 -6.41 -20.47 -4.26
CA PRO A 55 -7.10 -19.22 -3.97
C PRO A 55 -6.62 -18.55 -2.68
N ILE A 56 -6.43 -19.33 -1.61
CA ILE A 56 -5.95 -18.83 -0.31
C ILE A 56 -4.54 -18.22 -0.46
N SER A 57 -3.68 -18.87 -1.24
CA SER A 57 -2.34 -18.33 -1.52
C SER A 57 -2.34 -17.10 -2.41
N HIS A 58 -3.34 -16.96 -3.29
CA HIS A 58 -3.50 -15.83 -4.20
C HIS A 58 -4.10 -14.61 -3.50
N GLU A 59 -5.05 -14.82 -2.58
CA GLU A 59 -5.62 -13.74 -1.75
C GLU A 59 -4.55 -13.09 -0.85
N GLU A 60 -3.56 -13.86 -0.40
CA GLU A 60 -2.52 -13.39 0.54
C GLU A 60 -1.20 -12.98 -0.12
N HIS A 61 -0.96 -13.36 -1.38
CA HIS A 61 0.20 -12.95 -2.17
C HIS A 61 -0.27 -12.36 -3.49
N GLN A 62 -0.77 -11.12 -3.43
CA GLN A 62 -0.92 -10.37 -4.66
C GLN A 62 0.46 -10.04 -5.21
N SER A 63 0.75 -10.57 -6.39
CA SER A 63 2.03 -10.32 -7.03
C SER A 63 2.19 -8.83 -7.32
N LEU A 64 3.44 -8.33 -7.34
CA LEU A 64 3.71 -6.95 -7.74
C LEU A 64 3.10 -6.61 -9.11
N ALA A 65 3.08 -7.57 -10.03
CA ALA A 65 2.47 -7.40 -11.34
C ALA A 65 0.94 -7.25 -11.25
N GLU A 66 0.29 -8.03 -10.40
CA GLU A 66 -1.16 -7.95 -10.17
C GLU A 66 -1.55 -6.61 -9.53
N LEU A 67 -0.83 -6.19 -8.49
CA LEU A 67 -1.03 -4.90 -7.84
C LEU A 67 -0.79 -3.73 -8.80
N ALA A 68 0.22 -3.81 -9.66
CA ALA A 68 0.47 -2.81 -10.69
C ALA A 68 -0.68 -2.73 -11.72
N MET A 69 -1.25 -3.88 -12.10
CA MET A 69 -2.39 -3.93 -13.01
C MET A 69 -3.67 -3.39 -12.37
N ARG A 70 -3.92 -3.67 -11.10
CA ARG A 70 -5.01 -3.07 -10.31
C ARG A 70 -4.87 -1.55 -10.26
N LEU A 71 -3.69 -1.06 -9.87
CA LEU A 71 -3.40 0.37 -9.81
C LEU A 71 -3.58 1.07 -11.17
N ARG A 72 -3.16 0.43 -12.27
CA ARG A 72 -3.41 0.92 -13.62
C ARG A 72 -4.89 1.08 -13.94
N ARG A 73 -5.77 0.17 -13.49
CA ARG A 73 -7.20 0.26 -13.82
C ARG A 73 -7.84 1.54 -13.29
N VAL A 74 -7.33 2.08 -12.18
CA VAL A 74 -7.84 3.31 -11.56
C VAL A 74 -7.12 4.55 -12.10
N THR A 75 -5.80 4.48 -12.21
CA THR A 75 -4.96 5.66 -12.55
C THR A 75 -4.73 5.84 -14.05
N GLU A 76 -5.08 4.84 -14.85
CA GLU A 76 -4.84 4.74 -16.29
C GLU A 76 -3.35 4.85 -16.70
N ARG A 77 -2.44 4.76 -15.72
CA ARG A 77 -0.99 4.87 -15.95
C ARG A 77 -0.40 3.60 -16.57
N PRO A 78 0.72 3.71 -17.30
CA PRO A 78 1.43 2.56 -17.82
C PRO A 78 1.76 1.54 -16.71
N PRO A 79 1.61 0.22 -16.94
CA PRO A 79 1.92 -0.79 -15.93
C PRO A 79 3.34 -0.69 -15.37
N SER A 80 4.31 -0.27 -16.19
CA SER A 80 5.70 -0.05 -15.76
C SER A 80 5.81 1.02 -14.69
N MET A 81 5.11 2.13 -14.85
CA MET A 81 5.11 3.24 -13.88
C MET A 81 4.42 2.83 -12.57
N CYS A 82 3.30 2.11 -12.66
CA CYS A 82 2.63 1.52 -11.50
C CYS A 82 3.55 0.55 -10.75
N LYS A 83 4.31 -0.27 -11.49
CA LYS A 83 5.28 -1.20 -10.92
C LYS A 83 6.41 -0.46 -10.21
N GLU A 84 7.03 0.51 -10.87
CA GLU A 84 8.13 1.33 -10.32
C GLU A 84 7.73 2.03 -9.02
N LEU A 85 6.49 2.52 -8.93
CA LEU A 85 5.97 3.13 -7.71
C LEU A 85 5.85 2.13 -6.55
N LEU A 86 5.38 0.92 -6.83
CA LEU A 86 5.10 -0.11 -5.84
C LEU A 86 6.35 -0.91 -5.43
N GLU A 87 7.32 -1.06 -6.34
CA GLU A 87 8.53 -1.86 -6.15
C GLU A 87 9.33 -1.51 -4.87
N PRO A 88 9.56 -0.25 -4.47
CA PRO A 88 10.28 0.07 -3.24
C PRO A 88 9.49 -0.20 -1.95
N LEU A 89 8.18 -0.44 -2.03
CA LEU A 89 7.33 -0.63 -0.85
C LEU A 89 7.35 -2.09 -0.36
N SER A 90 7.08 -2.31 0.93
CA SER A 90 6.79 -3.65 1.46
C SER A 90 5.49 -4.20 0.87
N ASN A 91 5.27 -5.52 0.91
CA ASN A 91 4.03 -6.10 0.39
C ASN A 91 2.77 -5.52 1.07
N GLU A 92 2.81 -5.35 2.39
CA GLU A 92 1.71 -4.74 3.15
C GLU A 92 1.45 -3.31 2.68
N ALA A 93 2.50 -2.52 2.48
CA ALA A 93 2.38 -1.14 2.02
C ALA A 93 1.89 -1.06 0.56
N ARG A 94 2.27 -2.01 -0.31
CA ARG A 94 1.76 -2.08 -1.69
C ARG A 94 0.26 -2.34 -1.71
N ILE A 95 -0.21 -3.32 -0.93
CA ILE A 95 -1.63 -3.67 -0.83
C ILE A 95 -2.42 -2.47 -0.32
N ALA A 96 -2.00 -1.90 0.82
CA ALA A 96 -2.67 -0.73 1.41
C ALA A 96 -2.72 0.47 0.45
N TYR A 97 -1.66 0.69 -0.35
CA TYR A 97 -1.63 1.74 -1.35
C TYR A 97 -2.66 1.51 -2.46
N VAL A 98 -2.68 0.32 -3.05
CA VAL A 98 -3.63 0.00 -4.13
C VAL A 98 -5.07 0.06 -3.63
N GLU A 99 -5.36 -0.51 -2.46
CA GLU A 99 -6.69 -0.46 -1.85
C GLU A 99 -7.15 0.98 -1.58
N HIS A 100 -6.24 1.84 -1.11
CA HIS A 100 -6.56 3.25 -0.90
C HIS A 100 -6.89 3.98 -2.20
N VAL A 101 -6.10 3.75 -3.26
CA VAL A 101 -6.33 4.39 -4.56
C VAL A 101 -7.66 3.90 -5.16
N GLU A 102 -7.96 2.61 -5.08
CA GLU A 102 -9.25 2.05 -5.51
C GLU A 102 -10.42 2.62 -4.70
N ALA A 103 -10.30 2.71 -3.37
CA ALA A 103 -11.36 3.21 -2.50
C ALA A 103 -11.65 4.70 -2.70
N THR A 104 -10.62 5.50 -3.00
CA THR A 104 -10.75 6.95 -3.22
C THR A 104 -10.97 7.32 -4.68
N ASN A 105 -10.80 6.35 -5.59
CA ASN A 105 -10.83 6.55 -7.03
C ASN A 105 -9.88 7.67 -7.51
N THR A 106 -8.73 7.82 -6.83
CA THR A 106 -7.74 8.84 -7.16
C THR A 106 -7.02 8.46 -8.46
N THR A 107 -7.03 9.34 -9.46
CA THR A 107 -6.47 9.07 -10.80
C THR A 107 -4.98 9.44 -10.95
N ILE A 108 -4.40 10.03 -9.90
CA ILE A 108 -2.98 10.40 -9.83
C ILE A 108 -2.28 9.61 -8.73
N PHE A 109 -0.96 9.49 -8.81
CA PHE A 109 -0.18 8.95 -7.70
C PHE A 109 -0.06 9.97 -6.57
N ILE A 110 -0.24 9.49 -5.35
CA ILE A 110 0.06 10.21 -4.12
C ILE A 110 1.33 9.62 -3.51
N ASP A 111 2.01 10.36 -2.64
CA ASP A 111 3.17 9.78 -1.97
C ASP A 111 2.71 8.67 -1.02
N PRO A 112 3.23 7.42 -1.11
CA PRO A 112 2.81 6.34 -0.21
C PRO A 112 2.93 6.67 1.28
N ILE A 113 3.80 7.61 1.68
CA ILE A 113 3.90 8.05 3.07
C ILE A 113 2.61 8.72 3.57
N GLU A 114 1.75 9.25 2.69
CA GLU A 114 0.45 9.84 3.04
C GLU A 114 -0.54 8.82 3.64
N LEU A 115 -0.25 7.52 3.50
CA LEU A 115 -1.05 6.45 4.10
C LEU A 115 -0.77 6.29 5.60
N ALA A 116 0.37 6.77 6.08
CA ALA A 116 0.67 6.76 7.49
C ALA A 116 -0.23 7.78 8.22
N PRO A 117 -1.00 7.37 9.25
CA PRO A 117 -1.93 8.26 9.96
C PRO A 117 -1.34 9.62 10.37
N PRO A 118 -0.13 9.72 10.98
CA PRO A 118 0.41 11.03 11.36
C PRO A 118 0.68 11.93 10.16
N VAL A 119 1.19 11.38 9.05
CA VAL A 119 1.47 12.16 7.83
C VAL A 119 0.17 12.69 7.22
N ARG A 120 -0.86 11.84 7.16
CA ARG A 120 -2.19 12.21 6.64
C ARG A 120 -2.82 13.34 7.44
N GLU A 121 -2.73 13.26 8.77
CA GLU A 121 -3.28 14.27 9.67
C GLU A 121 -2.55 15.61 9.51
N HIS A 122 -1.22 15.59 9.46
CA HIS A 122 -0.42 16.80 9.24
C HIS A 122 -0.71 17.44 7.88
N LEU A 123 -0.75 16.66 6.80
CA LEU A 123 -1.11 17.16 5.48
C LEU A 123 -2.51 17.76 5.43
N LYS A 124 -3.49 17.11 6.06
CA LYS A 124 -4.86 17.63 6.14
C LYS A 124 -4.90 19.00 6.82
N MET A 125 -4.20 19.14 7.94
CA MET A 125 -4.13 20.42 8.67
C MET A 125 -3.46 21.52 7.84
N LEU A 126 -2.33 21.21 7.19
CA LEU A 126 -1.63 22.17 6.34
C LEU A 126 -2.44 22.54 5.09
N ARG A 127 -3.20 21.61 4.50
CA ARG A 127 -4.12 21.92 3.38
C ARG A 127 -5.19 22.94 3.81
N ILE A 128 -5.79 22.77 4.99
CA ILE A 128 -6.77 23.71 5.54
C ILE A 128 -6.12 25.09 5.81
N GLU A 129 -4.89 25.13 6.31
CA GLU A 129 -4.16 26.39 6.52
C GLU A 129 -3.84 27.09 5.19
N ALA A 130 -3.38 26.32 4.19
CA ALA A 130 -3.11 26.83 2.86
C ALA A 130 -4.36 27.40 2.18
N GLU A 131 -5.52 26.78 2.34
CA GLU A 131 -6.79 27.31 1.82
C GLU A 131 -7.12 28.70 2.40
N LYS A 132 -6.91 28.89 3.72
CA LYS A 132 -7.12 30.19 4.37
C LYS A 132 -6.14 31.23 3.85
N LEU A 133 -4.85 30.90 3.81
CA LEU A 133 -3.81 31.77 3.28
C LEU A 133 -4.04 32.12 1.79
N HIS A 134 -4.58 31.17 1.01
CA HIS A 134 -4.96 31.42 -0.37
C HIS A 134 -6.09 32.44 -0.47
N ALA A 135 -7.13 32.30 0.35
CA ALA A 135 -8.24 33.26 0.42
C ALA A 135 -7.78 34.67 0.83
N GLU A 136 -6.71 34.77 1.62
CA GLU A 136 -6.05 36.02 2.01
C GLU A 136 -5.07 36.56 0.94
N GLY A 137 -4.88 35.83 -0.16
CA GLY A 137 -4.05 36.25 -1.29
C GLY A 137 -2.56 35.91 -1.15
N ALA A 138 -2.14 35.15 -0.13
CA ALA A 138 -0.74 34.83 0.13
C ALA A 138 -0.02 34.11 -1.03
N PHE A 139 -0.77 33.38 -1.85
CA PHE A 139 -0.25 32.64 -3.01
C PHE A 139 -0.56 33.32 -4.35
N GLY A 140 -1.14 34.52 -4.36
CA GLY A 140 -1.64 35.17 -5.57
C GLY A 140 -2.75 34.37 -6.27
N SER A 141 -3.05 34.74 -7.52
CA SER A 141 -4.07 34.10 -8.35
C SER A 141 -3.52 33.67 -9.71
N GLY A 142 -4.28 32.85 -10.44
CA GLY A 142 -3.95 32.38 -11.79
C GLY A 142 -3.01 31.16 -11.82
N MET A 143 -2.48 30.90 -13.02
CA MET A 143 -1.63 29.73 -13.30
C MET A 143 -0.43 29.65 -12.35
N GLY A 144 -0.18 28.46 -11.79
CA GLY A 144 0.91 28.24 -10.83
C GLY A 144 0.57 28.58 -9.37
N CYS A 145 -0.68 28.97 -9.07
CA CYS A 145 -1.17 29.08 -7.70
C CYS A 145 -1.08 27.73 -6.95
N GLY A 146 -1.60 26.64 -7.55
CA GLY A 146 -1.51 25.31 -6.95
C GLY A 146 -0.07 24.90 -6.66
N GLY A 147 0.86 25.19 -7.60
CA GLY A 147 2.29 24.95 -7.45
C GLY A 147 2.88 25.59 -6.19
N ARG A 148 2.55 26.88 -5.98
CA ARG A 148 2.97 27.63 -4.79
C ARG A 148 2.36 27.08 -3.51
N ILE A 149 1.10 26.65 -3.55
CA ILE A 149 0.43 26.01 -2.41
C ILE A 149 1.15 24.73 -2.01
N ASN A 150 1.38 23.76 -2.92
CA ASN A 150 2.06 22.52 -2.48
C ASN A 150 3.54 22.76 -2.15
N ALA A 151 4.22 23.74 -2.75
CA ALA A 151 5.57 24.12 -2.35
C ALA A 151 5.60 24.62 -0.89
N TRP A 152 4.62 25.44 -0.51
CA TRP A 152 4.45 25.87 0.88
C TRP A 152 4.12 24.69 1.81
N ILE A 153 3.16 23.83 1.45
CA ILE A 153 2.82 22.64 2.26
C ILE A 153 4.06 21.75 2.44
N LYS A 154 4.84 21.51 1.38
CA LYS A 154 6.06 20.71 1.45
C LYS A 154 7.10 21.33 2.39
N LEU A 155 7.29 22.65 2.33
CA LEU A 155 8.16 23.36 3.26
C LEU A 155 7.70 23.16 4.71
N GLU A 156 6.40 23.32 4.98
CA GLU A 156 5.85 23.20 6.33
C GLU A 156 5.88 21.76 6.86
N MET A 157 5.62 20.77 6.00
CA MET A 157 5.83 19.35 6.33
C MET A 157 7.26 19.08 6.80
N LYS A 158 8.24 19.66 6.10
CA LYS A 158 9.65 19.52 6.46
C LYS A 158 10.00 20.28 7.73
N VAL A 159 9.60 21.54 7.85
CA VAL A 159 9.98 22.42 8.98
C VAL A 159 9.28 22.01 10.27
N ARG A 160 7.94 21.88 10.25
CA ARG A 160 7.13 21.64 11.45
C ARG A 160 7.12 20.18 11.86
N HIS A 161 7.23 19.25 10.90
CA HIS A 161 7.01 17.82 11.15
C HIS A 161 8.20 16.92 10.79
N GLN A 162 9.29 17.46 10.23
CA GLN A 162 10.48 16.70 9.81
C GLN A 162 10.16 15.57 8.82
N ILE A 163 9.14 15.76 7.98
CA ILE A 163 8.71 14.80 6.97
C ILE A 163 9.08 15.33 5.59
N ASP A 164 9.84 14.53 4.83
CA ASP A 164 10.09 14.80 3.42
C ASP A 164 8.99 14.15 2.58
N TRP A 165 8.07 14.98 2.10
CA TRP A 165 6.90 14.58 1.31
C TRP A 165 7.06 14.99 -0.14
N ARG A 166 6.72 14.08 -1.07
CA ARG A 166 6.68 14.38 -2.51
C ARG A 166 5.33 14.95 -2.89
N THR A 167 5.37 16.09 -3.55
CA THR A 167 4.19 16.76 -4.11
C THR A 167 3.54 15.91 -5.22
N PRO A 168 2.26 16.16 -5.55
CA PRO A 168 1.63 15.54 -6.71
C PRO A 168 2.43 15.71 -8.01
N TRP A 169 3.08 16.87 -8.23
CA TRP A 169 3.95 17.11 -9.38
C TRP A 169 5.15 16.17 -9.43
N GLU A 170 5.83 15.99 -8.31
CA GLU A 170 6.99 15.10 -8.21
C GLU A 170 6.60 13.63 -8.37
N MET A 171 5.39 13.27 -7.90
CA MET A 171 4.85 11.91 -8.04
C MET A 171 4.36 11.60 -9.46
N ASN A 172 4.04 12.63 -10.26
CA ASN A 172 3.44 12.46 -11.58
C ASN A 172 4.11 13.36 -12.64
N PRO A 173 5.42 13.15 -12.93
CA PRO A 173 6.15 13.92 -13.93
C PRO A 173 5.57 13.63 -15.32
N GLY A 174 4.74 14.53 -15.84
CA GLY A 174 4.00 14.34 -17.09
C GLY A 174 2.49 14.59 -16.99
N CYS A 175 1.98 14.87 -15.79
CA CYS A 175 0.64 15.43 -15.64
C CYS A 175 0.70 16.95 -15.70
N ALA A 176 -0.20 17.55 -16.48
CA ALA A 176 -0.56 18.93 -16.28
C ALA A 176 -1.42 18.99 -15.01
N PHE A 177 -1.00 19.83 -14.06
CA PHE A 177 -1.85 20.24 -12.96
C PHE A 177 -2.15 21.71 -13.18
N ASP A 178 -3.42 22.08 -13.08
CA ASP A 178 -3.92 23.44 -13.19
C ASP A 178 -3.74 24.25 -11.89
#